data_AF-A0A7C5FQL7-F1
#
_entry.id   AF-A0A7C5FQL7-F1
#
_cell.length_a   1.000
_cell.length_b   1.000
_cell.length_c   1.000
_cell.angle_alpha   90.00
_cell.angle_beta   90.00
_cell.angle_gamma   90.00
#
_symmetry.space_group_name_H-M   'P 1'
#
loop_
_entity.id
_entity.type
_entity.pdbx_description
1 polymer ?
#
loop_
_entity_poly.entity_id
_entity_poly.type
_entity_poly.pdbx_seq_one_letter_code
_entity_poly.pdbx_strand_id
1 'polypeptide(L)'
;IITANDLAFETMTNTGTQNVVKETVKLQTVDNLGDDLRSHEQRHILDALEKNNGSRRVTAMELGISERTLRYKLSRFRELGISIPEKIGKKSA
;
A
#
# COMPACT_ATOMS: atom_id res chain seq x y z
N ILE A 1 -15.99 19.92 19.04
CA ILE A 1 -15.60 19.12 20.24
C ILE A 1 -16.37 17.83 20.11
N ILE A 2 -15.67 16.70 19.97
CA ILE A 2 -16.33 15.38 19.96
C ILE A 2 -16.89 15.18 21.35
N THR A 3 -18.21 15.07 21.46
CA THR A 3 -18.88 14.91 22.76
C THR A 3 -19.05 13.43 23.07
N ALA A 4 -19.24 13.06 24.34
CA ALA A 4 -19.40 11.65 24.75
C ALA A 4 -20.57 10.93 24.06
N ASN A 5 -21.51 11.68 23.45
CA ASN A 5 -22.60 11.13 22.64
C ASN A 5 -22.21 10.75 21.20
N ASP A 6 -21.03 11.17 20.69
CA ASP A 6 -20.52 10.75 19.37
C ASP A 6 -19.92 9.34 19.39
N LEU A 7 -19.58 8.83 20.57
CA LEU A 7 -19.23 7.43 20.77
C LEU A 7 -20.53 6.66 21.09
N ALA A 8 -21.32 6.38 20.07
CA ALA A 8 -22.30 5.31 20.15
C ALA A 8 -21.56 3.97 20.24
N PHE A 9 -21.06 3.65 21.44
CA PHE A 9 -20.64 2.29 21.77
C PHE A 9 -21.90 1.49 22.05
N GLU A 10 -22.36 0.72 21.05
CA GLU A 10 -23.33 -0.35 21.26
C GLU A 10 -22.66 -1.45 22.11
N THR A 11 -22.59 -1.25 23.42
CA THR A 11 -22.36 -2.35 24.37
C THR A 11 -23.68 -3.10 24.54
N MET A 12 -24.12 -3.79 23.50
CA MET A 12 -25.21 -4.74 23.60
C MET A 12 -24.63 -6.08 24.07
N THR A 13 -24.35 -6.19 25.37
CA THR A 13 -24.46 -7.50 26.03
C THR A 13 -25.94 -7.87 26.06
N ASN A 14 -26.45 -8.42 24.96
CA ASN A 14 -27.74 -9.09 24.97
C ASN A 14 -27.53 -10.58 24.65
N THR A 15 -27.47 -11.36 25.72
CA THR A 15 -27.68 -12.80 25.71
C THR A 15 -29.06 -13.10 25.14
N GLY A 16 -29.13 -13.59 23.90
CA GLY A 16 -30.35 -14.22 23.40
C GLY A 16 -30.53 -14.16 21.89
N THR A 17 -30.43 -15.34 21.28
CA THR A 17 -31.07 -15.74 20.02
C THR A 17 -30.28 -15.53 18.72
N GLN A 18 -29.45 -16.54 18.43
CA GLN A 18 -29.28 -17.22 17.14
C GLN A 18 -29.50 -16.38 15.87
N ASN A 19 -28.40 -15.97 15.22
CA ASN A 19 -28.37 -15.97 13.76
C ASN A 19 -26.96 -16.14 13.21
N VAL A 20 -26.88 -16.97 12.18
CA VAL A 20 -25.68 -17.57 11.62
C VAL A 20 -24.96 -16.54 10.75
N VAL A 21 -23.88 -15.96 11.26
CA VAL A 21 -22.84 -15.38 10.41
C VAL A 21 -21.51 -15.89 10.91
N LYS A 22 -21.05 -16.96 10.25
CA LYS A 22 -19.67 -17.43 10.24
C LYS A 22 -18.83 -16.39 9.48
N GLU A 23 -18.74 -15.18 10.01
CA GLU A 23 -17.74 -14.23 9.55
C GLU A 23 -16.46 -14.54 10.31
N THR A 24 -15.58 -15.29 9.65
CA THR A 24 -14.20 -15.48 10.09
C THR A 24 -13.55 -14.11 10.16
N VAL A 25 -13.63 -13.47 11.33
CA VAL A 25 -12.83 -12.29 11.66
C VAL A 25 -11.38 -12.74 11.59
N LYS A 26 -10.76 -12.48 10.43
CA LYS A 26 -9.33 -12.69 10.23
C LYS A 26 -8.67 -11.70 11.19
N LEU A 27 -8.16 -12.21 12.31
CA LEU A 27 -7.36 -11.45 13.27
C LEU A 27 -6.10 -10.98 12.51
N GLN A 28 -6.19 -9.82 11.86
CA GLN A 28 -5.09 -9.19 11.17
C GLN A 28 -4.12 -8.73 12.27
N THR A 29 -3.16 -9.59 12.61
CA THR A 29 -2.03 -9.21 13.44
C THR A 29 -1.34 -8.02 12.79
N VAL A 30 -0.86 -7.07 13.59
CA VAL A 30 -0.20 -5.82 13.17
C VAL A 30 0.90 -6.02 12.10
N ASP A 31 1.54 -7.19 12.07
CA ASP A 31 2.52 -7.57 11.05
C ASP A 31 1.93 -7.64 9.63
N ASN A 32 0.67 -8.11 9.48
CA ASN A 32 -0.02 -8.18 8.19
C ASN A 32 -0.34 -6.80 7.63
N LEU A 33 -0.63 -5.81 8.49
CA LEU A 33 -0.92 -4.44 8.06
C LEU A 33 0.33 -3.76 7.48
N GLY A 34 1.50 -4.03 8.07
CA GLY A 34 2.78 -3.55 7.56
C GLY A 34 3.19 -4.19 6.24
N ASP A 35 2.83 -5.46 6.02
CA ASP A 35 3.01 -6.14 4.72
C ASP A 35 2.04 -5.60 3.65
N ASP A 36 0.78 -5.33 4.01
CA ASP A 36 -0.20 -4.79 3.08
C ASP A 36 0.18 -3.37 2.63
N LEU A 37 0.63 -2.52 3.56
CA LEU A 37 1.07 -1.16 3.23
C LEU A 37 2.29 -1.16 2.30
N ARG A 38 3.28 -2.03 2.55
CA ARG A 38 4.45 -2.19 1.66
C ARG A 38 4.04 -2.69 0.28
N SER A 39 3.11 -3.64 0.22
CA SER A 39 2.59 -4.18 -1.03
C SER A 39 1.82 -3.12 -1.82
N HIS A 40 1.07 -2.27 -1.12
CA HIS A 40 0.35 -1.14 -1.72
C HIS A 40 1.33 -0.06 -2.24
N GLU A 41 2.30 0.35 -1.42
CA GLU A 41 3.35 1.30 -1.83
C GLU A 41 4.08 0.80 -3.09
N GLN A 42 4.46 -0.48 -3.10
CA GLN A 42 5.13 -1.09 -4.25
C GLN A 42 4.27 -1.03 -5.52
N ARG A 43 3.01 -1.48 -5.44
CA ARG A 43 2.08 -1.42 -6.59
C ARG A 43 1.93 0.01 -7.08
N HIS A 44 1.70 0.94 -6.17
CA HIS A 44 1.54 2.36 -6.52
C HIS A 44 2.77 2.95 -7.22
N ILE A 45 3.98 2.60 -6.78
CA ILE A 45 5.23 3.03 -7.44
C ILE A 45 5.35 2.45 -8.85
N LEU A 46 5.01 1.17 -9.04
CA LEU A 46 5.09 0.50 -10.35
C LEU A 46 4.08 1.09 -11.32
N ASP A 47 2.83 1.26 -10.90
CA ASP A 47 1.76 1.85 -11.71
C ASP A 47 2.14 3.28 -12.14
N ALA A 48 2.68 4.07 -11.20
CA ALA A 48 3.14 5.42 -11.50
C ALA A 48 4.33 5.43 -12.48
N LEU A 49 5.25 4.46 -12.40
CA LEU A 49 6.32 4.34 -13.37
C LEU A 49 5.79 3.99 -14.76
N GLU A 50 4.84 3.06 -14.87
CA GLU A 50 4.24 2.68 -16.15
C GLU A 50 3.53 3.87 -16.80
N LYS A 51 2.69 4.58 -16.02
CA LYS A 51 2.01 5.81 -16.46
C LYS A 51 2.98 6.88 -16.97
N ASN A 52 4.18 6.96 -16.36
CA ASN A 52 5.22 7.93 -16.69
C ASN A 52 6.29 7.37 -17.65
N ASN A 53 6.05 6.25 -18.34
CA ASN A 53 6.99 5.63 -19.29
C ASN A 53 8.39 5.35 -18.69
N GLY A 54 8.44 4.92 -17.42
CA GLY A 54 9.68 4.67 -16.68
C GLY A 54 10.47 5.93 -16.31
N SER A 55 9.89 7.12 -16.48
CA SER A 55 10.54 8.38 -16.12
C SER A 55 10.57 8.57 -14.61
N ARG A 56 11.71 8.21 -14.00
CA ARG A 56 11.95 8.32 -12.55
C ARG A 56 11.70 9.74 -12.00
N ARG A 57 12.11 10.78 -12.73
CA ARG A 57 11.93 12.17 -12.30
C ARG A 57 10.46 12.56 -12.17
N VAL A 58 9.66 12.26 -13.20
CA VAL A 58 8.24 12.60 -13.23
C VAL A 58 7.48 11.77 -12.20
N THR A 59 7.80 10.47 -12.12
CA THR A 59 7.22 9.55 -11.13
C THR A 59 7.50 10.04 -9.69
N ALA A 60 8.74 10.42 -9.37
CA ALA A 60 9.07 10.91 -8.04
C ALA A 60 8.29 12.18 -7.68
N MET A 61 8.12 13.08 -8.63
CA MET A 61 7.33 14.31 -8.46
C MET A 61 5.84 14.01 -8.25
N GLU A 62 5.27 13.05 -8.99
CA GLU A 62 3.87 12.62 -8.81
C GLU A 62 3.63 11.93 -7.46
N LEU A 63 4.56 11.07 -7.03
CA LEU A 63 4.51 10.38 -5.75
C LEU A 63 4.82 11.30 -4.55
N GLY A 64 5.26 12.53 -4.77
CA GLY A 64 5.64 13.47 -3.71
C GLY A 64 6.89 13.05 -2.93
N ILE A 65 7.81 12.29 -3.54
CA ILE A 65 9.05 11.83 -2.92
C ILE A 65 10.28 12.33 -3.68
N SER A 66 11.45 12.31 -3.04
CA SER A 66 12.69 12.63 -3.74
C SER A 66 13.05 11.54 -4.76
N GLU A 67 13.69 11.92 -5.88
CA GLU A 67 14.24 10.95 -6.85
C GLU A 67 15.20 9.95 -6.19
N ARG A 68 15.93 10.38 -5.16
CA ARG A 68 16.82 9.54 -4.37
C ARG A 68 16.03 8.46 -3.64
N THR A 69 14.94 8.83 -2.97
CA THR A 69 14.04 7.87 -2.29
C THR A 69 13.47 6.87 -3.28
N LEU A 70 12.98 7.34 -4.43
CA LEU A 70 12.47 6.47 -5.49
C LEU A 70 13.55 5.47 -5.93
N ARG A 71 14.76 5.95 -6.23
CA ARG A 71 15.88 5.07 -6.63
C ARG A 71 16.15 3.97 -5.62
N TYR A 72 16.17 4.29 -4.32
CA TYR A 72 16.39 3.28 -3.27
C TYR A 72 15.30 2.23 -3.24
N LYS A 73 14.03 2.64 -3.36
CA LYS A 73 12.90 1.70 -3.45
C LYS A 73 13.04 0.79 -4.67
N LEU A 74 13.40 1.35 -5.83
CA LEU A 74 13.63 0.56 -7.04
C LEU A 74 14.82 -0.39 -6.91
N SER A 75 15.93 0.01 -6.30
CA SER A 75 17.04 -0.92 -6.03
C SER A 75 16.57 -2.10 -5.19
N ARG A 76 15.84 -1.83 -4.10
CA ARG A 76 15.28 -2.88 -3.24
C ARG A 76 14.29 -3.78 -4.00
N PHE A 77 13.47 -3.22 -4.88
CA PHE A 77 12.56 -4.02 -5.71
C PHE A 77 13.33 -4.98 -6.63
N ARG A 78 14.45 -4.56 -7.22
CA ARG A 78 15.31 -5.45 -8.01
C ARG A 78 15.93 -6.57 -7.18
N GLU A 79 16.39 -6.25 -5.97
CA GLU A 79 16.94 -7.23 -5.03
C GLU A 79 15.90 -8.29 -4.64
N LEU A 80 14.62 -7.90 -4.58
CA LEU A 80 13.48 -8.79 -4.36
C LEU A 80 13.02 -9.53 -5.63
N GLY A 81 13.69 -9.34 -6.77
CA GLY A 81 13.32 -9.97 -8.04
C GLY A 81 12.10 -9.37 -8.74
N ILE A 82 11.64 -8.19 -8.32
CA ILE A 82 10.51 -7.49 -8.92
C ILE A 82 10.98 -6.83 -10.22
N SER A 83 10.25 -7.07 -11.31
CA SER A 83 10.50 -6.41 -12.59
C SER A 83 10.13 -4.93 -12.51
N ILE A 84 11.04 -4.05 -12.95
CA ILE A 84 10.84 -2.60 -12.90
C ILE A 84 10.72 -2.07 -14.32
N PRO A 85 9.64 -1.35 -14.65
CA PRO A 85 9.51 -0.69 -15.94
C PRO A 85 10.58 0.41 -16.07
N GLU A 86 11.56 0.18 -16.93
CA GLU A 86 12.59 1.15 -17.25
C GLU A 86 12.19 2.03 -18.44
N LYS A 87 12.75 3.24 -18.48
CA LYS A 87 12.57 4.13 -19.61
C LYS A 87 13.14 3.47 -20.87
N ILE A 88 12.28 3.19 -21.85
CA ILE A 88 12.67 2.71 -23.18
C ILE A 88 13.41 3.87 -23.87
N GLY A 89 14.71 3.95 -23.65
CA GLY A 89 15.52 5.08 -24.06
C GLY A 89 17.00 4.76 -23.93
N LYS A 90 17.51 4.13 -24.98
CA LYS A 90 18.89 3.68 -25.22
C LYS A 90 19.23 2.34 -24.56
N LYS A 91 19.09 1.26 -25.34
CA LYS A 91 20.05 0.17 -25.27
C LYS A 91 21.44 0.82 -25.35
N SER A 92 22.24 0.69 -24.30
CA SER A 92 23.68 0.78 -24.49
C SER A 92 24.00 -0.35 -25.47
N ALA A 93 24.41 0.03 -26.68
CA ALA A 93 25.25 -0.83 -27.49
C ALA A 93 26.59 -1.03 -26.76
#